data_AF-W2SQN0-F1
#
_entry.id   AF-W2SQN0-F1
#
_cell.length_a   1.000
_cell.length_b   1.000
_cell.length_c   1.000
_cell.angle_alpha   90.00
_cell.angle_beta   90.00
_cell.angle_gamma   90.00
#
_symmetry.space_group_name_H-M   'P 1'
#
loop_
_entity.id
_entity.type
_entity.pdbx_description
1 polymer ?
#
loop_
_entity_poly.entity_id
_entity_poly.type
_entity_poly.pdbx_seq_one_letter_code
_entity_poly.pdbx_strand_id
1 'polypeptide(L)'
;MAEPLIDKCVSDIAFVRESAANATAAFVQEIVISMPVVLNKIDKVYTDLAQIRPAVYDEVGRMVMDSKDDWARRSGVGLVLGRLAGHVRVQDAMRFIKLVTPHGLADRNADCRNGMRSAAVEVIRNHGKEI
;
A
#
# COMPACT_ATOMS: atom_id res chain seq x y z
N MET A 1 -9.13 -2.52 16.07
CA MET A 1 -8.20 -1.50 15.54
C MET A 1 -7.48 -2.10 14.34
N ALA A 2 -7.47 -1.43 13.19
CA ALA A 2 -6.83 -1.93 11.96
C ALA A 2 -5.31 -1.72 11.90
N GLU A 3 -4.76 -0.90 12.81
CA GLU A 3 -3.35 -0.47 12.79
C GLU A 3 -2.33 -1.62 12.82
N PRO A 4 -2.47 -2.68 13.64
CA PRO A 4 -1.52 -3.77 13.66
C PRO A 4 -1.45 -4.54 12.32
N LEU A 5 -2.55 -4.56 11.55
CA LEU A 5 -2.63 -5.32 10.29
C LEU A 5 -1.89 -4.62 9.15
N ILE A 6 -2.04 -3.29 9.04
CA ILE A 6 -1.38 -2.54 7.96
C ILE A 6 0.14 -2.54 8.13
N ASP A 7 0.64 -2.49 9.37
CA ASP A 7 2.07 -2.58 9.64
C ASP A 7 2.64 -3.96 9.21
N LYS A 8 1.84 -5.03 9.29
CA LYS A 8 2.22 -6.37 8.79
C LYS A 8 2.14 -6.49 7.27
N CYS A 9 1.29 -5.70 6.60
CA CYS A 9 1.24 -5.66 5.13
C CYS A 9 2.55 -5.19 4.51
N VAL A 10 3.41 -4.51 5.26
CA VAL A 10 4.72 -4.00 4.82
C VAL A 10 5.90 -4.66 5.56
N SER A 11 5.69 -5.87 6.07
CA SER A 11 6.76 -6.70 6.65
C SER A 11 7.87 -6.99 5.62
N ASP A 12 9.11 -7.13 6.09
CA ASP A 12 10.21 -7.61 5.25
C ASP A 12 9.98 -9.04 4.73
N ILE A 13 9.16 -9.82 5.42
CA ILE A 13 8.85 -11.21 5.07
C ILE A 13 7.66 -11.24 4.11
N ALA A 14 7.88 -11.71 2.87
CA ALA A 14 6.87 -11.76 1.81
C ALA A 14 5.60 -12.53 2.22
N PHE A 15 5.78 -13.68 2.87
CA PHE A 15 4.67 -14.49 3.36
C PHE A 15 3.78 -13.71 4.36
N VAL A 16 4.39 -12.93 5.27
CA VAL A 16 3.64 -12.11 6.23
C VAL A 16 2.85 -11.02 5.53
N ARG A 17 3.40 -10.42 4.46
CA ARG A 17 2.67 -9.42 3.65
C ARG A 17 1.43 -10.02 3.01
N GLU A 18 1.54 -11.21 2.41
CA GLU A 18 0.41 -11.94 1.82
C GLU A 18 -0.66 -12.28 2.85
N SER A 19 -0.27 -12.87 3.98
CA SER A 19 -1.21 -13.19 5.05
C SER A 19 -1.91 -11.94 5.59
N ALA A 20 -1.17 -10.85 5.79
CA ALA A 20 -1.72 -9.59 6.29
C ALA A 20 -2.64 -8.90 5.28
N ALA A 21 -2.33 -8.97 3.99
CA ALA A 21 -3.17 -8.42 2.92
C ALA A 21 -4.54 -9.15 2.87
N ASN A 22 -4.53 -10.49 2.95
CA ASN A 22 -5.74 -11.30 2.99
C ASN A 22 -6.56 -11.03 4.27
N ALA A 23 -5.89 -10.96 5.43
CA ALA A 23 -6.54 -10.63 6.70
C ALA A 23 -7.13 -9.22 6.70
N THR A 24 -6.45 -8.25 6.07
CA THR A 24 -6.96 -6.89 5.93
C THR A 24 -8.23 -6.89 5.06
N ALA A 25 -8.24 -7.60 3.94
CA ALA A 25 -9.44 -7.72 3.11
C ALA A 25 -10.63 -8.34 3.85
N ALA A 26 -10.41 -9.43 4.60
CA ALA A 26 -11.43 -10.03 5.45
C ALA A 26 -11.97 -9.03 6.49
N PHE A 27 -11.07 -8.28 7.14
CA PHE A 27 -11.44 -7.26 8.11
C PHE A 27 -12.34 -6.16 7.51
N VAL A 28 -12.08 -5.69 6.28
CA VAL A 28 -12.92 -4.63 5.68
C VAL A 28 -14.26 -5.17 5.19
N GLN A 29 -14.36 -6.46 4.88
CA GLN A 29 -15.63 -7.11 4.58
C GLN A 29 -16.51 -7.22 5.84
N GLU A 30 -15.93 -7.61 6.98
CA GLU A 30 -16.65 -7.71 8.26
C GLU A 30 -16.99 -6.34 8.84
N ILE A 31 -16.03 -5.40 8.82
CA ILE A 31 -16.18 -4.04 9.36
C ILE A 31 -16.16 -3.05 8.20
N VAL A 32 -17.27 -3.03 7.47
CA VAL A 32 -17.50 -2.20 6.28
C VAL A 32 -17.07 -0.73 6.44
N ILE A 33 -17.39 -0.12 7.59
CA ILE A 33 -17.10 1.30 7.85
C ILE A 33 -15.60 1.61 7.97
N SER A 34 -14.74 0.59 7.95
CA SER A 34 -13.30 0.73 8.15
C SER A 34 -12.53 1.06 6.86
N MET A 35 -13.13 0.89 5.67
CA MET A 35 -12.45 1.15 4.38
C MET A 35 -11.79 2.55 4.31
N PRO A 36 -12.46 3.66 4.67
CA PRO A 36 -11.84 4.99 4.64
C PRO A 36 -10.60 5.10 5.55
N VAL A 37 -10.64 4.47 6.72
CA VAL A 37 -9.56 4.49 7.71
C VAL A 37 -8.37 3.66 7.23
N VAL A 38 -8.66 2.49 6.66
CA VAL A 38 -7.66 1.59 6.07
C VAL A 38 -6.94 2.29 4.90
N LEU A 39 -7.68 2.89 3.97
CA LEU A 39 -7.08 3.62 2.84
C LEU A 39 -6.21 4.79 3.30
N ASN A 40 -6.66 5.57 4.29
CA ASN A 40 -5.87 6.67 4.84
C ASN A 40 -4.56 6.19 5.50
N LYS A 41 -4.58 5.04 6.20
CA LYS A 41 -3.36 4.47 6.79
C LYS A 41 -2.43 3.92 5.71
N ILE A 42 -2.97 3.25 4.69
CA ILE A 42 -2.20 2.75 3.55
C ILE A 42 -1.49 3.90 2.83
N ASP A 43 -2.19 5.01 2.59
CA ASP A 43 -1.62 6.21 1.95
C ASP A 43 -0.41 6.76 2.71
N LYS A 44 -0.54 6.88 4.04
CA LYS A 44 0.57 7.30 4.92
C LYS A 44 1.76 6.35 4.85
N VAL A 45 1.51 5.04 4.91
CA VAL A 45 2.56 4.01 4.87
C VAL A 45 3.26 4.00 3.52
N TYR A 46 2.51 4.11 2.42
CA TYR A 46 3.08 4.18 1.08
C TYR A 46 3.94 5.43 0.90
N THR A 47 3.43 6.60 1.30
CA THR A 47 4.14 7.88 1.19
C THR A 47 5.45 7.87 1.97
N ASP A 48 5.46 7.29 3.17
CA ASP A 48 6.69 7.11 3.96
C ASP A 48 7.68 6.17 3.27
N LEU A 49 7.24 4.98 2.84
CA LEU A 49 8.07 3.99 2.17
C LEU A 49 8.54 4.44 0.78
N ALA A 50 7.87 5.42 0.17
CA ALA A 50 8.24 6.00 -1.11
C ALA A 50 9.47 6.92 -1.01
N GLN A 51 9.91 7.31 0.20
CA GLN A 51 11.16 8.04 0.39
C GLN A 51 12.37 7.10 0.27
N ILE A 52 13.45 7.57 -0.36
CA ILE A 52 14.75 6.88 -0.32
C ILE A 52 15.35 7.11 1.06
N ARG A 53 15.68 6.04 1.78
CA ARG A 53 16.37 6.14 3.06
C ARG A 53 17.81 6.60 2.79
N PRO A 54 18.30 7.67 3.44
CA PRO A 54 19.67 8.11 3.26
C PRO A 54 20.64 7.07 3.83
N ALA A 55 21.90 7.13 3.39
CA ALA A 55 22.95 6.36 4.02
C ALA A 55 23.09 6.77 5.50
N VAL A 56 23.41 5.80 6.36
CA VAL A 56 23.64 6.01 7.79
C VAL A 56 25.14 5.92 8.05
N TYR A 57 25.64 6.86 8.84
CA TYR A 57 27.04 6.97 9.23
C TYR A 57 27.15 6.84 10.76
N ASP A 58 28.24 6.25 11.23
CA ASP A 58 28.57 6.22 12.65
C ASP A 58 29.13 7.57 13.15
N GLU A 59 29.43 7.66 14.44
CA GLU A 59 29.92 8.89 15.10
C GLU A 59 31.27 9.38 14.55
N VAL A 60 32.04 8.52 13.87
CA VAL A 60 33.33 8.86 13.26
C VAL A 60 33.25 9.01 11.73
N GLY A 61 32.03 9.06 11.17
CA GLY A 61 31.78 9.31 9.76
C GLY A 61 31.99 8.11 8.83
N ARG A 62 32.05 6.88 9.35
CA ARG A 62 32.07 5.66 8.53
C ARG A 62 30.65 5.27 8.15
N MET A 63 30.43 4.94 6.89
CA MET A 63 29.14 4.46 6.41
C MET A 63 28.84 3.07 6.99
N VAL A 64 27.73 2.93 7.71
CA VAL A 64 27.26 1.66 8.29
C VAL A 64 26.08 1.06 7.53
N MET A 65 25.36 1.88 6.77
CA MET A 65 24.28 1.44 5.89
C MET A 65 24.24 2.35 4.66
N ASP A 66 24.17 1.78 3.47
CA ASP A 66 24.00 2.55 2.24
C ASP A 66 22.57 3.11 2.14
N SER A 67 22.40 4.11 1.28
CA SER A 67 21.08 4.56 0.86
C SER A 67 20.26 3.38 0.32
N LYS A 68 18.98 3.34 0.70
CA LYS A 68 18.13 2.18 0.40
C LYS A 68 16.74 2.61 -0.05
N ASP A 69 16.27 1.99 -1.13
CA ASP A 69 14.86 2.02 -1.48
C ASP A 69 14.13 0.84 -0.82
N ASP A 70 13.16 1.11 0.05
CA ASP A 70 12.34 0.09 0.72
C ASP A 70 11.23 -0.47 -0.19
N TRP A 71 11.52 -0.64 -1.48
CA TRP A 71 10.54 -1.06 -2.49
C TRP A 71 9.88 -2.41 -2.17
N ALA A 72 10.60 -3.35 -1.57
CA ALA A 72 10.07 -4.67 -1.24
C ALA A 72 9.00 -4.62 -0.13
N ARG A 73 9.13 -3.66 0.79
CA ARG A 73 8.09 -3.37 1.80
C ARG A 73 6.95 -2.59 1.15
N ARG A 74 7.29 -1.61 0.30
CA ARG A 74 6.33 -0.78 -0.44
C ARG A 74 5.43 -1.60 -1.38
N SER A 75 5.93 -2.68 -1.98
CA SER A 75 5.14 -3.57 -2.83
C SER A 75 3.99 -4.26 -2.07
N GLY A 76 4.14 -4.43 -0.76
CA GLY A 76 3.07 -4.87 0.14
C GLY A 76 1.83 -3.97 0.13
N VAL A 77 2.01 -2.67 -0.15
CA VAL A 77 0.89 -1.75 -0.34
C VAL A 77 0.08 -2.12 -1.59
N GLY A 78 0.76 -2.36 -2.72
CA GLY A 78 0.09 -2.78 -3.95
C GLY A 78 -0.68 -4.09 -3.77
N LEU A 79 -0.10 -5.01 -2.99
CA LEU A 79 -0.73 -6.29 -2.65
C LEU A 79 -2.03 -6.11 -1.85
N VAL A 80 -2.01 -5.35 -0.75
CA VAL A 80 -3.21 -5.11 0.05
C VAL A 80 -4.26 -4.35 -0.74
N LEU A 81 -3.88 -3.32 -1.51
CA LEU A 81 -4.81 -2.58 -2.38
C LEU A 81 -5.46 -3.50 -3.42
N GLY A 82 -4.70 -4.44 -3.99
CA GLY A 82 -5.25 -5.46 -4.88
C GLY A 82 -6.31 -6.34 -4.22
N ARG A 83 -6.11 -6.73 -2.96
CA ARG A 83 -7.13 -7.47 -2.18
C ARG A 83 -8.33 -6.61 -1.82
N LEU A 84 -8.13 -5.31 -1.56
CA LEU A 84 -9.20 -4.39 -1.22
C LEU A 84 -10.07 -3.99 -2.41
N ALA A 85 -9.52 -3.97 -3.63
CA ALA A 85 -10.20 -3.46 -4.82
C ALA A 85 -11.57 -4.11 -5.08
N GLY A 86 -11.70 -5.42 -4.82
CA GLY A 86 -12.96 -6.15 -4.95
C GLY A 86 -14.02 -5.86 -3.87
N HIS A 87 -13.65 -5.12 -2.82
CA HIS A 87 -14.51 -4.77 -1.68
C HIS A 87 -14.75 -3.27 -1.56
N VAL A 88 -14.17 -2.48 -2.47
CA VAL A 88 -14.42 -1.04 -2.56
C VAL A 88 -15.89 -0.82 -2.93
N ARG A 89 -16.52 0.13 -2.25
CA ARG A 89 -17.86 0.64 -2.59
C ARG A 89 -17.73 1.94 -3.35
N VAL A 90 -18.73 2.31 -4.13
CA VAL A 90 -18.74 3.52 -4.95
C VAL A 90 -18.31 4.78 -4.18
N GLN A 91 -18.81 4.95 -2.95
CA GLN A 91 -18.49 6.09 -2.08
C GLN A 91 -16.98 6.22 -1.74
N ASP A 92 -16.23 5.11 -1.78
CA ASP A 92 -14.81 5.03 -1.45
C ASP A 92 -13.93 4.90 -2.70
N ALA A 93 -14.51 4.65 -3.88
CA ALA A 93 -13.78 4.37 -5.10
C ALA A 93 -12.91 5.56 -5.55
N MET A 94 -13.42 6.79 -5.48
CA MET A 94 -12.59 7.97 -5.79
C MET A 94 -11.48 8.18 -4.75
N ARG A 95 -11.69 7.85 -3.48
CA ARG A 95 -10.62 7.92 -2.46
C ARG A 95 -9.52 6.92 -2.79
N PHE A 96 -9.89 5.70 -3.18
CA PHE A 96 -8.96 4.66 -3.60
C PHE A 96 -8.11 5.11 -4.79
N ILE A 97 -8.75 5.63 -5.85
CA ILE A 97 -8.05 6.06 -7.06
C ILE A 97 -7.10 7.23 -6.76
N LYS A 98 -7.50 8.20 -5.92
CA LYS A 98 -6.63 9.32 -5.50
C LYS A 98 -5.37 8.86 -4.76
N LEU A 99 -5.40 7.72 -4.06
CA LEU A 99 -4.21 7.13 -3.45
C LEU A 99 -3.25 6.58 -4.51
N VAL A 100 -3.79 5.92 -5.54
CA VAL A 100 -2.99 5.22 -6.56
C VAL A 100 -2.38 6.16 -7.61
N THR A 101 -3.16 7.12 -8.14
CA THR A 101 -2.78 7.88 -9.34
C THR A 101 -1.57 8.81 -9.18
N PRO A 102 -1.42 9.61 -8.10
CA PRO A 102 -0.37 10.63 -8.08
C PRO A 102 1.03 10.02 -8.00
N HIS A 103 1.21 8.92 -7.28
CA HIS A 103 2.54 8.37 -6.97
C HIS A 103 2.65 6.87 -7.24
N GLY A 104 1.58 6.10 -7.04
CA GLY A 104 1.58 4.64 -7.23
C GLY A 104 1.87 4.20 -8.67
N LEU A 105 1.28 4.89 -9.66
CA LEU A 105 1.48 4.57 -11.08
C LEU A 105 2.88 4.95 -11.59
N ALA A 106 3.51 5.93 -10.94
CA ALA A 106 4.85 6.43 -11.25
C ALA A 106 5.94 5.88 -10.31
N ASP A 107 5.63 4.85 -9.51
CA ASP A 107 6.60 4.27 -8.56
C ASP A 107 7.90 3.89 -9.27
N ARG A 108 9.04 4.02 -8.59
CA ARG A 108 10.36 3.70 -9.15
C ARG A 108 10.51 2.21 -9.43
N ASN A 109 9.88 1.36 -8.62
CA ASN A 109 9.97 -0.09 -8.74
C ASN A 109 8.77 -0.68 -9.51
N ALA A 110 9.05 -1.61 -10.43
CA ALA A 110 8.03 -2.21 -11.29
C ALA A 110 6.97 -3.00 -10.52
N ASP A 111 7.32 -3.72 -9.47
CA ASP A 111 6.37 -4.52 -8.68
C ASP A 111 5.37 -3.62 -7.95
N CYS A 112 5.86 -2.51 -7.42
CA CYS A 112 5.01 -1.49 -6.81
C CYS A 112 4.05 -0.88 -7.84
N ARG A 113 4.56 -0.45 -9.01
CA ARG A 113 3.72 0.08 -10.11
C ARG A 113 2.69 -0.93 -10.58
N ASN A 114 3.08 -2.18 -10.74
CA ASN A 114 2.21 -3.24 -11.24
C ASN A 114 1.08 -3.53 -10.26
N GLY A 115 1.36 -3.65 -8.96
CA GLY A 115 0.34 -3.84 -7.93
C GLY A 115 -0.66 -2.69 -7.88
N MET A 116 -0.15 -1.45 -7.89
CA MET A 116 -0.96 -0.23 -7.92
C MET A 116 -1.88 -0.17 -9.16
N ARG A 117 -1.32 -0.41 -10.34
CA ARG A 117 -2.07 -0.40 -11.61
C ARG A 117 -3.17 -1.46 -11.62
N SER A 118 -2.85 -2.70 -11.24
CA SER A 118 -3.84 -3.78 -11.22
C SER A 118 -5.00 -3.47 -10.28
N ALA A 119 -4.71 -2.91 -9.10
CA ALA A 119 -5.73 -2.51 -8.15
C ALA A 119 -6.63 -1.37 -8.67
N ALA A 120 -6.03 -0.34 -9.29
CA ALA A 120 -6.80 0.76 -9.90
C ALA A 120 -7.69 0.29 -11.05
N VAL A 121 -7.19 -0.57 -11.93
CA VAL A 121 -7.97 -1.14 -13.04
C VAL A 121 -9.19 -1.88 -12.51
N GLU A 122 -9.05 -2.64 -11.43
CA GLU A 122 -10.17 -3.36 -10.82
C GLU A 122 -11.22 -2.40 -10.23
N VAL A 123 -10.79 -1.35 -9.51
CA VAL A 123 -11.73 -0.35 -8.97
C VAL A 123 -12.45 0.42 -10.09
N ILE A 124 -11.73 0.83 -11.14
CA ILE A 124 -12.32 1.51 -12.30
C ILE A 124 -13.30 0.58 -13.04
N ARG A 125 -12.97 -0.70 -13.18
CA ARG A 125 -13.87 -1.68 -13.81
C ARG A 125 -15.19 -1.77 -13.04
N ASN A 126 -15.14 -1.76 -11.72
CA ASN A 126 -16.30 -1.96 -10.86
C ASN A 126 -17.14 -0.68 -10.66
N HIS A 127 -16.50 0.49 -10.58
CA HIS A 127 -17.16 1.74 -10.18
C HIS A 127 -17.00 2.90 -11.18
N GLY A 128 -16.25 2.74 -12.26
CA GLY A 128 -15.83 3.85 -13.13
C GLY A 128 -16.95 4.58 -13.88
N LYS A 129 -18.18 4.07 -13.87
CA LYS A 129 -19.36 4.78 -14.41
C LYS A 129 -20.00 5.74 -13.40
N GLU A 130 -19.64 5.62 -12.13
CA GLU A 130 -20.30 6.26 -10.99
C GLU A 130 -19.39 7.27 -10.26
N ILE A 131 -18.11 7.36 -10.66
CA ILE A 131 -17.09 8.24 -10.05
C ILE A 131 -16.46 9.20 -11.05
#